data_AF-A0A2T6ZTW4-F1
#
_entry.id   AF-A0A2T6ZTW4-F1
#
_cell.length_a   1.000
_cell.length_b   1.000
_cell.length_c   1.000
_cell.angle_alpha   90.00
_cell.angle_beta   90.00
_cell.angle_gamma   90.00
#
_symmetry.space_group_name_H-M   'P 1'
#
loop_
_entity.id
_entity.type
_entity.pdbx_description
1 polymer ?
#
loop_
_entity_poly.entity_id
_entity_poly.type
_entity_poly.pdbx_seq_one_letter_code
_entity_poly.pdbx_strand_id
1 'polypeptide(L)'
;HTDIIRRVTLWLVPIFMLVGNFQFPPLGSLNSFFIAIHLFGDPIHTVYSLLVKLEISRRIHGHWLNSPPPIRGGELYSDQNERKRALRDIATVNVLFDEWNYSAVDMYPQMRWLFDRLEGERRANFIAACREAAHRLSDSRVNDSLRTWLAVGGYIVGVVSAFLKTLESGASNRTAHTIAFALLYSWLIPAVVISASVGGFASTRAGRRVIREIKDELRDDWAIADPANLTYPSIVRLPLSDGLILKDFTTLEKSFSFFGSYSFRHNTSLKFPSPSALETKRTHSWNRPNWFLLLLSCIPVIIATFTAVLLSWMHPPNGLGCRSMTQILFCITWFLSALFTKLTGR
;
A
#
# COMPACT_ATOMS: atom_id res chain seq x y z
N HIS A 1 -4.18 -37.13 19.00
CA HIS A 1 -4.96 -36.00 18.44
C HIS A 1 -4.76 -34.69 19.20
N THR A 2 -4.82 -34.67 20.54
CA THR A 2 -4.60 -33.47 21.38
C THR A 2 -3.25 -32.78 21.16
N ASP A 3 -2.18 -33.55 20.99
CA ASP A 3 -0.82 -33.01 20.73
C ASP A 3 -0.69 -32.32 19.36
N ILE A 4 -1.34 -32.86 18.31
CA ILE A 4 -1.34 -32.26 16.97
C ILE A 4 -2.09 -30.93 16.98
N ILE A 5 -3.27 -30.89 17.61
CA ILE A 5 -4.07 -29.66 17.73
C ILE A 5 -3.26 -28.60 18.47
N ARG A 6 -2.67 -28.93 19.63
CA ARG A 6 -1.88 -27.98 20.42
C ARG A 6 -0.71 -27.40 19.62
N ARG A 7 -0.03 -28.23 18.83
CA ARG A 7 1.10 -27.82 17.98
C ARG A 7 0.65 -26.93 16.83
N VAL A 8 -0.42 -27.30 16.13
CA VAL A 8 -0.97 -26.49 15.03
C VAL A 8 -1.41 -25.12 15.57
N THR A 9 -2.17 -25.09 16.66
CA THR A 9 -2.63 -23.85 17.28
C THR A 9 -1.47 -22.94 17.71
N LEU A 10 -0.34 -23.51 18.17
CA LEU A 10 0.81 -22.77 18.68
C LEU A 10 1.40 -21.78 17.65
N TRP A 11 1.48 -22.17 16.38
CA TRP A 11 2.06 -21.31 15.33
C TRP A 11 1.00 -20.70 14.42
N LEU A 12 -0.12 -21.40 14.22
CA LEU A 12 -1.17 -20.95 13.32
C LEU A 12 -1.96 -19.77 13.92
N VAL A 13 -2.20 -19.76 15.24
CA VAL A 13 -2.87 -18.63 15.90
C VAL A 13 -2.07 -17.33 15.74
N PRO A 14 -0.75 -17.29 16.03
CA PRO A 14 0.07 -16.11 15.74
C PRO A 14 0.00 -15.63 14.28
N ILE A 15 0.00 -16.54 13.31
CA ILE A 15 -0.14 -16.18 11.88
C ILE A 15 -1.51 -15.55 11.63
N PHE A 16 -2.60 -16.14 12.12
CA PHE A 16 -3.93 -15.56 11.97
C PHE A 16 -4.06 -14.22 12.70
N MET A 17 -3.38 -14.05 13.83
CA MET A 17 -3.32 -12.75 14.51
C MET A 17 -2.59 -11.72 13.65
N LEU A 18 -1.45 -12.06 13.05
CA LEU A 18 -0.75 -11.16 12.12
C LEU A 18 -1.62 -10.80 10.92
N VAL A 19 -2.23 -11.80 10.28
CA VAL A 19 -3.11 -11.61 9.12
C VAL A 19 -4.33 -10.79 9.51
N GLY A 20 -4.94 -11.03 10.67
CA GLY A 20 -6.06 -10.22 11.16
C GLY A 20 -5.70 -8.76 11.45
N ASN A 21 -4.41 -8.44 11.60
CA ASN A 21 -3.90 -7.07 11.73
C ASN A 21 -3.42 -6.47 10.40
N PHE A 22 -3.41 -7.26 9.33
CA PHE A 22 -3.18 -6.76 7.99
C PHE A 22 -4.32 -5.82 7.60
N GLN A 23 -4.00 -4.65 7.05
CA GLN A 23 -5.01 -3.68 6.66
C GLN A 23 -5.64 -4.17 5.36
N PHE A 24 -6.77 -4.86 5.48
CA PHE A 24 -7.62 -5.21 4.35
C PHE A 24 -8.50 -4.02 3.98
N PRO A 25 -8.85 -3.85 2.70
CA PRO A 25 -9.90 -2.92 2.34
C PRO A 25 -11.21 -3.39 3.01
N PRO A 26 -12.11 -2.51 3.46
CA PRO A 26 -13.36 -2.90 4.09
C PRO A 26 -14.35 -3.44 3.05
N LEU A 27 -14.08 -4.66 2.58
CA LEU A 27 -14.85 -5.37 1.57
C LEU A 27 -15.74 -6.40 2.23
N GLY A 28 -16.74 -6.86 1.47
CA GLY A 28 -17.47 -8.07 1.83
C GLY A 28 -16.52 -9.24 2.09
N SER A 29 -16.93 -10.17 2.95
CA SER A 29 -16.12 -11.30 3.41
C SER A 29 -15.46 -12.09 2.28
N LEU A 30 -16.17 -12.27 1.17
CA LEU A 30 -15.71 -13.03 0.01
C LEU A 30 -14.52 -12.35 -0.69
N ASN A 31 -14.54 -11.03 -0.83
CA ASN A 31 -13.43 -10.28 -1.41
C ASN A 31 -12.23 -10.23 -0.45
N SER A 32 -12.48 -10.04 0.86
CA SER A 32 -11.43 -10.11 1.87
C SER A 32 -10.74 -11.48 1.88
N PHE A 33 -11.50 -12.55 1.65
CA PHE A 33 -10.97 -13.90 1.49
C PHE A 33 -10.07 -14.02 0.25
N PHE A 34 -10.46 -13.50 -0.91
CA PHE A 34 -9.60 -13.48 -2.09
C PHE A 34 -8.32 -12.67 -1.89
N ILE A 35 -8.40 -11.54 -1.17
CA ILE A 35 -7.21 -10.76 -0.82
C ILE A 35 -6.31 -11.53 0.13
N ALA A 36 -6.86 -12.26 1.09
CA ALA A 36 -6.09 -13.15 1.96
C ALA A 36 -5.43 -14.29 1.16
N ILE A 37 -6.14 -14.91 0.21
CA ILE A 37 -5.54 -15.89 -0.72
C ILE A 37 -4.38 -15.26 -1.47
N HIS A 38 -4.56 -14.06 -2.02
CA HIS A 38 -3.49 -13.36 -2.73
C HIS A 38 -2.30 -13.06 -1.82
N LEU A 39 -2.55 -12.58 -0.59
CA LEU A 39 -1.51 -12.32 0.42
C LEU A 39 -0.64 -13.56 0.64
N PHE A 40 -1.23 -14.75 0.79
CA PHE A 40 -0.48 -15.99 0.98
C PHE A 40 0.08 -16.59 -0.32
N GLY A 41 -0.58 -16.37 -1.45
CA GLY A 41 -0.22 -16.93 -2.75
C GLY A 41 0.91 -16.17 -3.44
N ASP A 42 1.00 -14.86 -3.24
CA ASP A 42 1.99 -13.98 -3.86
C ASP A 42 2.53 -12.93 -2.86
N PRO A 43 3.27 -13.36 -1.84
CA PRO A 43 3.79 -12.47 -0.79
C PRO A 43 4.75 -11.42 -1.32
N ILE A 44 5.51 -11.74 -2.38
CA ILE A 44 6.44 -10.80 -3.02
C ILE A 44 5.65 -9.68 -3.68
N HIS A 45 4.63 -9.99 -4.49
CA HIS A 45 3.78 -8.96 -5.09
C HIS A 45 3.02 -8.15 -4.04
N THR A 46 2.60 -8.79 -2.93
CA THR A 46 1.96 -8.09 -1.82
C THR A 46 2.87 -7.04 -1.21
N VAL A 47 4.08 -7.42 -0.78
CA VAL A 47 5.04 -6.49 -0.21
C VAL A 47 5.46 -5.43 -1.25
N TYR A 48 5.65 -5.83 -2.51
CA TYR A 48 5.98 -4.92 -3.60
C TYR A 48 4.90 -3.85 -3.81
N SER A 49 3.63 -4.23 -3.86
CA SER A 49 2.51 -3.30 -4.04
C SER A 49 2.44 -2.28 -2.88
N LEU A 50 2.66 -2.74 -1.65
CA LEU A 50 2.69 -1.86 -0.48
C LEU A 50 3.86 -0.87 -0.53
N LEU A 51 5.06 -1.33 -0.92
CA LEU A 51 6.23 -0.47 -1.11
C LEU A 51 6.01 0.58 -2.21
N VAL A 52 5.38 0.18 -3.32
CA VAL A 52 5.03 1.10 -4.41
C VAL A 52 4.07 2.19 -3.93
N LYS A 53 3.04 1.85 -3.12
CA LYS A 53 2.12 2.84 -2.54
C LYS A 53 2.85 3.86 -1.66
N LEU A 54 3.74 3.40 -0.78
CA LEU A 54 4.54 4.29 0.06
C LEU A 54 5.45 5.20 -0.78
N GLU A 55 6.06 4.66 -1.84
CA GLU A 55 6.93 5.44 -2.72
C GLU A 55 6.17 6.49 -3.54
N ILE A 56 4.96 6.19 -4.02
CA ILE A 56 4.10 7.17 -4.70
C ILE A 56 3.71 8.29 -3.73
N SER A 57 3.25 7.93 -2.53
CA SER A 57 2.92 8.92 -1.51
C SER A 57 4.11 9.83 -1.22
N ARG A 58 5.29 9.25 -0.99
CA ARG A 58 6.54 10.00 -0.78
C ARG A 58 6.87 10.93 -1.94
N ARG A 59 6.69 10.50 -3.19
CA ARG A 59 6.96 11.32 -4.39
C ARG A 59 5.99 12.48 -4.52
N ILE A 60 4.70 12.24 -4.35
CA ILE A 60 3.68 13.30 -4.42
C ILE A 60 3.93 14.35 -3.35
N HIS A 61 4.16 13.92 -2.10
CA HIS A 61 4.55 14.83 -1.02
C HIS A 61 5.86 15.57 -1.34
N GLY A 62 6.85 14.86 -1.88
CA GLY A 62 8.12 15.44 -2.31
C GLY A 62 7.95 16.51 -3.38
N HIS A 63 7.11 16.30 -4.39
CA HIS A 63 6.84 17.28 -5.45
C HIS A 63 6.15 18.53 -4.90
N TRP A 64 5.14 18.39 -4.04
CA TRP A 64 4.47 19.53 -3.45
C TRP A 64 5.36 20.34 -2.49
N LEU A 65 6.24 19.68 -1.74
CA LEU A 65 7.05 20.32 -0.70
C LEU A 65 8.43 20.81 -1.17
N ASN A 66 9.09 20.06 -2.05
CA ASN A 66 10.44 20.39 -2.54
C ASN A 66 10.42 21.25 -3.80
N SER A 67 9.32 21.19 -4.56
CA SER A 67 9.06 22.02 -5.75
C SER A 67 7.72 22.76 -5.59
N PRO A 68 7.58 23.57 -4.53
CA PRO A 68 6.32 24.22 -4.26
C PRO A 68 5.97 25.20 -5.39
N PRO A 69 4.68 25.37 -5.69
CA PRO A 69 4.20 26.34 -6.68
C PRO A 69 4.65 27.75 -6.30
N PRO A 70 5.01 28.62 -7.27
CA PRO A 70 5.52 29.95 -6.98
C PRO A 70 4.49 30.76 -6.17
N ILE A 71 4.99 31.59 -5.24
CA ILE A 71 4.13 32.52 -4.50
C ILE A 71 3.70 33.62 -5.47
N ARG A 72 2.39 33.80 -5.65
CA ARG A 72 1.79 34.93 -6.35
C ARG A 72 1.43 36.04 -5.38
N GLY A 73 1.44 37.28 -5.87
CA GLY A 73 1.02 38.44 -5.10
C GLY A 73 -0.41 38.28 -4.59
N GLY A 74 -0.64 38.53 -3.30
CA GLY A 74 -1.94 38.35 -2.65
C GLY A 74 -2.14 37.00 -1.94
N GLU A 75 -1.16 36.10 -1.97
CA GLU A 75 -1.20 34.89 -1.14
C GLU A 75 -1.05 35.23 0.35
N LEU A 76 -2.13 35.04 1.11
CA LEU A 76 -2.20 35.32 2.54
C LEU A 76 -1.67 34.13 3.37
N TYR A 77 -0.41 33.74 3.19
CA TYR A 77 0.25 32.85 4.14
C TYR A 77 0.89 33.68 5.25
N SER A 78 0.49 33.44 6.50
CA SER A 78 1.07 34.15 7.65
C SER A 78 2.54 33.78 7.85
N ASP A 79 2.91 32.51 7.57
CA ASP A 79 4.28 32.02 7.63
C ASP A 79 4.57 30.87 6.63
N GLN A 80 5.84 30.47 6.55
CA GLN A 80 6.29 29.37 5.70
C GLN A 80 5.73 28.00 6.16
N ASN A 81 5.39 27.84 7.44
CA ASN A 81 4.90 26.59 8.00
C ASN A 81 3.43 26.34 7.63
N GLU A 82 2.61 27.37 7.57
CA GLU A 82 1.24 27.36 7.10
C GLU A 82 1.20 26.97 5.62
N ARG A 83 2.08 27.57 4.80
CA ARG A 83 2.24 27.16 3.40
C ARG A 83 2.64 25.69 3.28
N LYS A 84 3.64 25.23 4.05
CA LYS A 84 4.05 23.82 4.05
C LYS A 84 2.92 22.88 4.48
N ARG A 85 2.08 23.29 5.44
CA ARG A 85 0.90 22.54 5.88
C ARG A 85 -0.14 22.44 4.75
N ALA A 86 -0.51 23.57 4.14
CA ALA A 86 -1.44 23.59 3.01
C ALA A 86 -0.98 22.69 1.85
N LEU A 87 0.30 22.76 1.46
CA LEU A 87 0.85 21.91 0.40
C LEU A 87 0.89 20.43 0.79
N ARG A 88 1.05 20.12 2.08
CA ARG A 88 0.94 18.74 2.58
C ARG A 88 -0.49 18.23 2.50
N ASP A 89 -1.47 19.05 2.84
CA ASP A 89 -2.89 18.69 2.76
C ASP A 89 -3.30 18.38 1.31
N ILE A 90 -2.88 19.24 0.37
CA ILE A 90 -3.08 19.02 -1.07
C ILE A 90 -2.38 17.74 -1.56
N ALA A 91 -1.17 17.46 -1.07
CA ALA A 91 -0.48 16.21 -1.40
C ALA A 91 -1.22 14.98 -0.86
N THR A 92 -1.77 15.05 0.37
CA THR A 92 -2.59 13.97 0.95
C THR A 92 -3.83 13.70 0.11
N VAL A 93 -4.52 14.75 -0.35
CA VAL A 93 -5.66 14.62 -1.26
C VAL A 93 -5.23 14.05 -2.63
N ASN A 94 -4.07 14.44 -3.17
CA ASN A 94 -3.54 13.83 -4.40
C ASN A 94 -3.28 12.32 -4.26
N VAL A 95 -2.70 11.90 -3.13
CA VAL A 95 -2.42 10.48 -2.86
C VAL A 95 -3.72 9.67 -2.77
N LEU A 96 -4.79 10.26 -2.24
CA LEU A 96 -6.10 9.62 -2.19
C LEU A 96 -6.58 9.16 -3.56
N PHE A 97 -6.30 9.91 -4.62
CA PHE A 97 -6.69 9.51 -5.98
C PHE A 97 -6.01 8.19 -6.41
N ASP A 98 -4.72 7.96 -6.04
CA ASP A 98 -4.01 6.69 -6.28
C ASP A 98 -4.73 5.51 -5.60
N GLU A 99 -5.16 5.74 -4.36
CA GLU A 99 -5.83 4.74 -3.55
C GLU A 99 -7.21 4.36 -4.10
N TRP A 100 -7.76 5.19 -5.00
CA TRP A 100 -9.06 5.02 -5.64
C TRP A 100 -8.96 4.58 -7.11
N ASN A 101 -7.80 4.03 -7.50
CA ASN A 101 -7.52 3.57 -8.86
C ASN A 101 -7.59 4.67 -9.93
N TYR A 102 -7.57 5.94 -9.51
CA TYR A 102 -7.14 7.00 -10.40
C TYR A 102 -5.62 6.99 -10.38
N SER A 103 -4.97 7.03 -11.53
CA SER A 103 -3.53 7.16 -11.57
C SER A 103 -3.15 8.49 -10.91
N ALA A 104 -2.60 8.48 -9.70
CA ALA A 104 -2.20 9.75 -9.05
C ALA A 104 -1.05 10.42 -9.79
N VAL A 105 -0.30 9.63 -10.57
CA VAL A 105 0.64 10.11 -11.58
C VAL A 105 -0.05 11.03 -12.60
N ASP A 106 -1.28 10.72 -12.99
CA ASP A 106 -2.07 11.50 -13.95
C ASP A 106 -2.90 12.60 -13.28
N MET A 107 -3.28 12.41 -12.02
CA MET A 107 -4.03 13.41 -11.24
C MET A 107 -3.14 14.56 -10.74
N TYR A 108 -1.89 14.25 -10.37
CA TYR A 108 -0.95 15.24 -9.85
C TYR A 108 -0.80 16.48 -10.77
N PRO A 109 -0.56 16.33 -12.09
CA PRO A 109 -0.47 17.48 -13.00
C PRO A 109 -1.75 18.30 -13.05
N GLN A 110 -2.92 17.66 -12.95
CA GLN A 110 -4.22 18.33 -13.02
C GLN A 110 -4.46 19.16 -11.76
N MET A 111 -4.24 18.57 -10.58
CA MET A 111 -4.34 19.29 -9.31
C MET A 111 -3.29 20.41 -9.22
N ARG A 112 -2.09 20.18 -9.73
CA ARG A 112 -1.05 21.20 -9.80
C ARG A 112 -1.43 22.36 -10.70
N TRP A 113 -1.89 22.05 -11.91
CA TRP A 113 -2.34 23.04 -12.89
C TRP A 113 -3.51 23.86 -12.36
N LEU A 114 -4.49 23.21 -11.71
CA LEU A 114 -5.63 23.90 -11.09
C LEU A 114 -5.14 24.86 -10.02
N PHE A 115 -4.31 24.38 -9.09
CA PHE A 115 -3.75 25.21 -8.04
C PHE A 115 -3.00 26.42 -8.60
N ASP A 116 -2.22 26.23 -9.67
CA ASP A 116 -1.49 27.29 -10.36
C ASP A 116 -2.43 28.26 -11.11
N ARG A 117 -3.69 27.91 -11.42
CA ARG A 117 -4.63 28.80 -12.11
C ARG A 117 -5.54 29.56 -11.16
N LEU A 118 -5.79 29.03 -9.97
CA LEU A 118 -6.63 29.68 -8.97
C LEU A 118 -5.93 30.88 -8.35
N GLU A 119 -6.69 31.96 -8.14
CA GLU A 119 -6.21 33.21 -7.55
C GLU A 119 -7.18 33.72 -6.49
N GLY A 120 -6.67 34.55 -5.57
CA GLY A 120 -7.46 35.20 -4.52
C GLY A 120 -8.29 34.22 -3.69
N GLU A 121 -9.57 34.55 -3.52
CA GLU A 121 -10.53 33.80 -2.71
C GLU A 121 -10.72 32.35 -3.18
N ARG A 122 -10.74 32.09 -4.49
CA ARG A 122 -10.93 30.72 -5.01
C ARG A 122 -9.79 29.80 -4.62
N ARG A 123 -8.55 30.30 -4.62
CA ARG A 123 -7.40 29.53 -4.17
C ARG A 123 -7.45 29.27 -2.66
N ALA A 124 -7.88 30.25 -1.88
CA ALA A 124 -8.08 30.09 -0.44
C ALA A 124 -9.14 29.01 -0.17
N ASN A 125 -10.26 29.04 -0.90
CA ASN A 125 -11.33 28.04 -0.81
C ASN A 125 -10.82 26.64 -1.21
N PHE A 126 -10.07 26.52 -2.29
CA PHE A 126 -9.43 25.24 -2.67
C PHE A 126 -8.50 24.70 -1.57
N ILE A 127 -7.67 25.55 -0.97
CA ILE A 127 -6.78 25.14 0.12
C ILE A 127 -7.60 24.71 1.35
N ALA A 128 -8.67 25.44 1.68
CA ALA A 128 -9.56 25.11 2.79
C ALA A 128 -10.27 23.76 2.54
N ALA A 129 -10.78 23.53 1.33
CA ALA A 129 -11.37 22.27 0.90
C ALA A 129 -10.37 21.11 1.03
N CYS A 130 -9.15 21.27 0.53
CA CYS A 130 -8.10 20.26 0.67
C CYS A 130 -7.70 20.01 2.14
N ARG A 131 -7.66 21.06 2.97
CA ARG A 131 -7.36 20.95 4.40
C ARG A 131 -8.44 20.16 5.14
N GLU A 132 -9.70 20.51 4.91
CA GLU A 132 -10.85 19.81 5.50
C GLU A 132 -10.88 18.35 5.05
N ALA A 133 -10.68 18.11 3.76
CA ALA A 133 -10.57 16.76 3.21
C ALA A 133 -9.40 15.98 3.83
N ALA A 134 -8.20 16.56 3.92
CA ALA A 134 -7.04 15.92 4.51
C ALA A 134 -7.28 15.60 6.00
N HIS A 135 -7.93 16.49 6.74
CA HIS A 135 -8.33 16.26 8.13
C HIS A 135 -9.30 15.08 8.23
N ARG A 136 -10.39 15.08 7.45
CA ARG A 136 -11.36 13.96 7.42
C ARG A 136 -10.70 12.64 7.02
N LEU A 137 -9.76 12.66 6.07
CA LEU A 137 -9.01 11.47 5.67
C LEU A 137 -8.15 10.96 6.81
N SER A 138 -7.42 11.85 7.50
CA SER A 138 -6.62 11.51 8.66
C SER A 138 -7.48 10.92 9.78
N ASP A 139 -8.62 11.52 10.09
CA ASP A 139 -9.54 11.03 11.12
C ASP A 139 -10.19 9.69 10.75
N SER A 140 -10.43 9.45 9.46
CA SER A 140 -11.01 8.21 8.96
C SER A 140 -10.00 7.06 8.82
N ARG A 141 -8.69 7.36 8.90
CA ARG A 141 -7.62 6.37 8.83
C ARG A 141 -7.49 5.69 10.19
N VAL A 142 -7.68 4.38 10.20
CA VAL A 142 -7.48 3.59 11.42
C VAL A 142 -5.98 3.42 11.63
N ASN A 143 -5.43 4.09 12.64
CA ASN A 143 -4.05 3.88 13.05
C ASN A 143 -3.98 2.68 14.01
N ASP A 144 -4.01 1.48 13.44
CA ASP A 144 -3.87 0.22 14.18
C ASP A 144 -2.38 -0.13 14.47
N SER A 145 -1.49 0.86 14.54
CA SER A 145 -0.05 0.64 14.77
C SER A 145 0.22 -0.09 16.08
N LEU A 146 -0.43 0.30 17.19
CA LEU A 146 -0.29 -0.39 18.47
C LEU A 146 -0.74 -1.85 18.38
N ARG A 147 -1.92 -2.08 17.78
CA ARG A 147 -2.49 -3.42 17.59
C ARG A 147 -1.59 -4.30 16.73
N THR A 148 -1.00 -3.72 15.69
CA THR A 148 -0.01 -4.33 14.82
C THR A 148 1.25 -4.72 15.60
N TRP A 149 1.80 -3.81 16.40
CA TRP A 149 2.99 -4.10 17.21
C TRP A 149 2.71 -5.18 18.27
N LEU A 150 1.53 -5.19 18.88
CA LEU A 150 1.12 -6.27 19.78
C LEU A 150 1.02 -7.62 19.06
N ALA A 151 0.49 -7.65 17.83
CA ALA A 151 0.42 -8.87 17.03
C ALA A 151 1.82 -9.37 16.61
N VAL A 152 2.70 -8.46 16.19
CA VAL A 152 4.11 -8.77 15.87
C VAL A 152 4.85 -9.28 17.11
N GLY A 153 4.71 -8.60 18.25
CA GLY A 153 5.29 -9.03 19.52
C GLY A 153 4.77 -10.41 19.95
N GLY A 154 3.46 -10.63 19.85
CA GLY A 154 2.83 -11.92 20.13
C GLY A 154 3.35 -13.04 19.22
N TYR A 155 3.56 -12.75 17.94
CA TYR A 155 4.17 -13.71 17.01
C TYR A 155 5.62 -14.05 17.39
N ILE A 156 6.44 -13.05 17.68
CA ILE A 156 7.84 -13.25 18.09
C ILE A 156 7.89 -14.08 19.39
N VAL A 157 7.09 -13.72 20.40
CA VAL A 157 7.01 -14.47 21.66
C VAL A 157 6.53 -15.91 21.42
N GLY A 158 5.57 -16.12 20.52
CA GLY A 158 5.08 -17.45 20.15
C GLY A 158 6.18 -18.33 19.52
N VAL A 159 6.91 -17.78 18.55
CA VAL A 159 8.03 -18.48 17.89
C VAL A 159 9.16 -18.77 18.88
N VAL A 160 9.57 -17.79 19.69
CA VAL A 160 10.61 -17.96 20.71
C VAL A 160 10.19 -19.00 21.75
N SER A 161 8.95 -18.95 22.23
CA SER A 161 8.42 -19.93 23.20
C SER A 161 8.40 -21.35 22.64
N ALA A 162 8.05 -21.50 21.36
CA ALA A 162 8.10 -22.79 20.67
C ALA A 162 9.53 -23.32 20.55
N PHE A 163 10.48 -22.43 20.25
CA PHE A 163 11.90 -22.75 20.15
C PHE A 163 12.47 -23.19 21.51
N LEU A 164 12.25 -22.42 22.58
CA LEU A 164 12.69 -22.76 23.94
C LEU A 164 12.15 -24.12 24.39
N LYS A 165 10.87 -24.40 24.17
CA LYS A 165 10.28 -25.72 24.47
C LYS A 165 10.93 -26.85 23.68
N THR A 166 11.39 -26.60 22.46
CA THR A 166 12.10 -27.60 21.65
C THR A 166 13.50 -27.88 22.18
N LEU A 167 14.16 -26.87 22.75
CA LEU A 167 15.45 -27.05 23.44
C LEU A 167 15.28 -27.87 24.73
N GLU A 168 14.28 -27.53 25.56
CA GLU A 168 14.04 -28.21 26.84
C GLU A 168 13.57 -29.67 26.68
N SER A 169 12.72 -29.95 25.70
CA SER A 169 12.14 -31.29 25.50
C SER A 169 13.04 -32.29 24.77
N GLY A 170 14.30 -31.93 24.49
CA GLY A 170 15.24 -32.78 23.77
C GLY A 170 14.80 -33.02 22.33
N ALA A 171 14.85 -31.97 21.49
CA ALA A 171 14.82 -31.99 20.03
C ALA A 171 14.02 -33.14 19.38
N SER A 172 12.76 -33.37 19.77
CA SER A 172 11.91 -34.28 19.01
C SER A 172 11.75 -33.71 17.59
N ASN A 173 12.14 -34.44 16.55
CA ASN A 173 12.17 -33.95 15.17
C ASN A 173 10.86 -33.23 14.78
N ARG A 174 9.71 -33.69 15.29
CA ARG A 174 8.39 -33.14 14.97
C ARG A 174 8.18 -31.68 15.41
N THR A 175 8.77 -31.20 16.50
CA THR A 175 8.56 -29.81 16.98
C THR A 175 9.36 -28.80 16.14
N ALA A 176 10.63 -29.10 15.87
CA ALA A 176 11.52 -28.23 15.08
C ALA A 176 10.96 -27.89 13.70
N HIS A 177 10.38 -28.86 12.98
CA HIS A 177 9.83 -28.59 11.65
C HIS A 177 8.53 -27.79 11.67
N THR A 178 7.73 -27.96 12.71
CA THR A 178 6.53 -27.13 12.90
C THR A 178 6.93 -25.67 13.07
N ILE A 179 8.01 -25.42 13.82
CA ILE A 179 8.60 -24.10 14.00
C ILE A 179 9.20 -23.60 12.68
N ALA A 180 9.84 -24.45 11.90
CA ALA A 180 10.37 -24.07 10.59
C ALA A 180 9.27 -23.59 9.63
N PHE A 181 8.10 -24.24 9.63
CA PHE A 181 6.94 -23.74 8.87
C PHE A 181 6.40 -22.42 9.42
N ALA A 182 6.39 -22.22 10.74
CA ALA A 182 6.07 -20.92 11.31
C ALA A 182 7.05 -19.85 10.79
N LEU A 183 8.35 -20.11 10.88
CA LEU A 183 9.41 -19.22 10.42
C LEU A 183 9.29 -18.87 8.93
N LEU A 184 8.84 -19.81 8.09
CA LEU A 184 8.58 -19.58 6.68
C LEU A 184 7.57 -18.44 6.45
N TYR A 185 6.61 -18.23 7.37
CA TYR A 185 5.64 -17.15 7.31
C TYR A 185 6.09 -15.85 8.01
N SER A 186 7.34 -15.76 8.48
CA SER A 186 7.86 -14.54 9.12
C SER A 186 7.93 -13.34 8.18
N TRP A 187 7.84 -13.55 6.86
CA TRP A 187 7.66 -12.46 5.90
C TRP A 187 6.37 -11.65 6.13
N LEU A 188 5.37 -12.22 6.82
CA LEU A 188 4.17 -11.50 7.24
C LEU A 188 4.48 -10.33 8.17
N ILE A 189 5.56 -10.41 8.96
CA ILE A 189 5.93 -9.33 9.90
C ILE A 189 6.14 -8.00 9.13
N PRO A 190 7.09 -7.90 8.18
CA PRO A 190 7.24 -6.67 7.40
C PRO A 190 6.02 -6.37 6.55
N ALA A 191 5.30 -7.36 6.01
CA ALA A 191 4.08 -7.11 5.24
C ALA A 191 3.00 -6.38 6.06
N VAL A 192 2.73 -6.84 7.28
CA VAL A 192 1.77 -6.24 8.21
C VAL A 192 2.25 -4.87 8.69
N VAL A 193 3.54 -4.71 9.02
CA VAL A 193 4.09 -3.41 9.45
C VAL A 193 4.01 -2.36 8.33
N ILE A 194 4.38 -2.74 7.10
CA ILE A 194 4.28 -1.85 5.94
C ILE A 194 2.80 -1.56 5.65
N SER A 195 1.92 -2.56 5.75
CA SER A 195 0.47 -2.37 5.58
C SER A 195 -0.12 -1.41 6.61
N ALA A 196 0.28 -1.49 7.88
CA ALA A 196 -0.13 -0.57 8.91
C ALA A 196 0.41 0.85 8.67
N SER A 197 1.61 0.96 8.08
CA SER A 197 2.21 2.26 7.69
C SER A 197 1.51 2.90 6.49
N VAL A 198 1.04 2.09 5.53
CA VAL A 198 0.17 2.56 4.44
C VAL A 198 -1.18 3.00 5.00
N GLY A 199 -1.68 2.32 6.03
CA GLY A 199 -2.96 2.57 6.66
C GLY A 199 -4.13 1.94 5.91
N GLY A 200 -5.33 2.19 6.42
CA GLY A 200 -6.60 1.77 5.83
C GLY A 200 -7.73 2.68 6.25
N PHE A 201 -8.81 2.73 5.48
CA PHE A 201 -10.03 3.44 5.87
C PHE A 201 -10.93 2.52 6.70
N ALA A 202 -11.53 3.06 7.76
CA ALA A 202 -12.54 2.35 8.54
C ALA A 202 -13.75 1.92 7.69
N SER A 203 -14.05 2.68 6.62
CA SER A 203 -15.12 2.38 5.67
C SER A 203 -14.76 2.86 4.27
N THR A 204 -15.11 2.08 3.25
CA THR A 204 -15.04 2.52 1.85
C THR A 204 -15.93 3.74 1.59
N ARG A 205 -16.93 4.02 2.45
CA ARG A 205 -17.81 5.19 2.31
C ARG A 205 -17.12 6.50 2.69
N ALA A 206 -16.18 6.46 3.64
CA ALA A 206 -15.52 7.67 4.15
C ALA A 206 -14.66 8.35 3.07
N GLY A 207 -13.72 7.61 2.46
CA GLY A 207 -12.91 8.15 1.36
C GLY A 207 -13.75 8.57 0.15
N ARG A 208 -14.84 7.82 -0.13
CA ARG A 208 -15.76 8.10 -1.26
C ARG A 208 -16.47 9.42 -1.06
N ARG A 209 -16.92 9.65 0.17
CA ARG A 209 -17.60 10.86 0.59
C ARG A 209 -16.66 12.06 0.45
N VAL A 210 -15.42 11.94 0.94
CA VAL A 210 -14.41 13.01 0.82
C VAL A 210 -14.13 13.35 -0.65
N ILE A 211 -13.92 12.36 -1.53
CA ILE A 211 -13.70 12.63 -2.96
C ILE A 211 -14.91 13.29 -3.60
N ARG A 212 -16.13 12.84 -3.30
CA ARG A 212 -17.35 13.45 -3.84
C ARG A 212 -17.53 14.88 -3.36
N GLU A 213 -17.29 15.14 -2.07
CA GLU A 213 -17.38 16.48 -1.49
C GLU A 213 -16.36 17.41 -2.13
N ILE A 214 -15.09 16.99 -2.28
CA ILE A 214 -14.07 17.75 -3.01
C ILE A 214 -14.50 17.97 -4.46
N LYS A 215 -15.02 16.95 -5.13
CA LYS A 215 -15.49 17.08 -6.52
C LYS A 215 -16.60 18.13 -6.62
N ASP A 216 -17.57 18.05 -5.73
CA ASP A 216 -18.75 18.90 -5.77
C ASP A 216 -18.36 20.35 -5.43
N GLU A 217 -17.44 20.55 -4.47
CA GLU A 217 -16.89 21.85 -4.09
C GLU A 217 -15.99 22.45 -5.18
N LEU A 218 -15.21 21.62 -5.88
CA LEU A 218 -14.32 22.05 -6.97
C LEU A 218 -14.97 21.99 -8.34
N ARG A 219 -16.27 21.68 -8.43
CA ARG A 219 -16.94 21.44 -9.72
C ARG A 219 -16.85 22.65 -10.64
N ASP A 220 -17.13 23.84 -10.10
CA ASP A 220 -17.13 25.08 -10.86
C ASP A 220 -15.70 25.50 -11.26
N ASP A 221 -14.72 25.24 -10.38
CA ASP A 221 -13.31 25.51 -10.64
C ASP A 221 -12.71 24.55 -11.68
N TRP A 222 -13.15 23.29 -11.69
CA TRP A 222 -12.81 22.31 -12.72
C TRP A 222 -13.52 22.56 -14.04
N ALA A 223 -14.73 23.13 -14.05
CA ALA A 223 -15.41 23.52 -15.29
C ALA A 223 -14.66 24.65 -16.01
N ILE A 224 -14.01 25.55 -15.28
CA ILE A 224 -13.12 26.59 -15.84
C ILE A 224 -11.85 25.97 -16.48
N ALA A 225 -11.55 24.72 -16.11
CA ALA A 225 -10.42 23.95 -16.61
C ALA A 225 -10.69 23.18 -17.92
N ASP A 226 -11.89 23.28 -18.50
CA ASP A 226 -12.31 22.43 -19.61
C ASP A 226 -11.26 22.38 -20.76
N PRO A 227 -10.71 21.19 -21.07
CA PRO A 227 -9.44 21.04 -21.79
C PRO A 227 -9.57 21.05 -23.31
N ALA A 228 -10.60 21.70 -23.87
CA ALA A 228 -10.80 21.78 -25.33
C ALA A 228 -9.60 22.38 -26.10
N ASN A 229 -8.63 22.99 -25.41
CA ASN A 229 -7.41 23.57 -25.98
C ASN A 229 -6.08 22.91 -25.55
N LEU A 230 -6.08 21.77 -24.85
CA LEU A 230 -4.84 21.10 -24.42
C LEU A 230 -4.49 19.93 -25.34
N THR A 231 -3.51 20.15 -26.22
CA THR A 231 -2.75 19.17 -27.01
C THR A 231 -1.85 18.28 -26.13
N TYR A 232 -2.39 17.72 -25.05
CA TYR A 232 -1.77 16.59 -24.35
C TYR A 232 -2.34 15.29 -24.91
N PRO A 233 -1.55 14.20 -25.01
CA PRO A 233 -2.00 12.93 -25.53
C PRO A 233 -3.23 12.49 -24.74
N SER A 234 -4.32 12.47 -25.48
CA SER A 234 -5.70 12.27 -25.06
C SER A 234 -5.83 10.84 -24.55
N ILE A 235 -6.01 10.63 -23.24
CA ILE A 235 -6.64 9.42 -22.67
C ILE A 235 -7.03 9.57 -21.19
N VAL A 236 -6.67 10.65 -20.48
CA VAL A 236 -7.23 10.88 -19.12
C VAL A 236 -8.27 11.98 -19.18
N ARG A 237 -9.41 11.66 -19.82
CA ARG A 237 -10.67 12.23 -19.32
C ARG A 237 -10.77 11.73 -17.89
N LEU A 238 -10.77 12.62 -16.91
CA LEU A 238 -11.46 12.30 -15.68
C LEU A 238 -12.83 11.71 -16.12
N PRO A 239 -13.29 10.56 -15.61
CA PRO A 239 -14.61 10.00 -15.92
C PRO A 239 -15.76 10.87 -15.36
N LEU A 240 -15.51 12.18 -15.27
CA LEU A 240 -16.20 13.21 -14.53
C LEU A 240 -16.70 14.33 -15.45
N SER A 241 -16.36 14.30 -16.75
CA SER A 241 -16.97 15.13 -17.80
C SER A 241 -18.14 14.35 -18.42
N ASP A 242 -19.32 14.95 -18.32
CA ASP A 242 -20.63 14.37 -18.64
C ASP A 242 -20.67 13.65 -20.00
N GLY A 243 -21.05 12.37 -19.99
CA GLY A 243 -21.38 11.63 -21.22
C GLY A 243 -21.36 10.11 -21.11
N LEU A 244 -20.47 9.54 -20.28
CA LEU A 244 -20.53 8.11 -19.97
C LEU A 244 -21.23 7.94 -18.62
N ILE A 245 -22.55 7.89 -18.68
CA ILE A 245 -23.38 7.47 -17.58
C ILE A 245 -22.79 6.15 -17.05
N LEU A 246 -22.31 6.22 -15.82
CA LEU A 246 -21.97 5.13 -14.92
C LEU A 246 -23.26 4.35 -14.62
N LYS A 247 -23.91 3.82 -15.67
CA LYS A 247 -25.28 3.28 -15.62
C LYS A 247 -25.33 1.93 -14.90
N ASP A 248 -24.15 1.42 -14.55
CA ASP A 248 -24.01 0.19 -13.83
C ASP A 248 -23.05 0.35 -12.64
N PHE A 249 -23.53 1.09 -11.65
CA PHE A 249 -22.90 1.18 -10.33
C PHE A 249 -22.66 -0.21 -9.72
N THR A 250 -23.43 -1.24 -10.10
CA THR A 250 -23.25 -2.61 -9.59
C THR A 250 -22.02 -3.31 -10.17
N THR A 251 -21.68 -3.03 -11.42
CA THR A 251 -20.49 -3.57 -12.11
C THR A 251 -19.22 -2.81 -11.72
N LEU A 252 -19.38 -1.53 -11.38
CA LEU A 252 -18.33 -0.73 -10.76
C LEU A 252 -18.10 -1.16 -9.30
N GLU A 253 -19.16 -1.42 -8.52
CA GLU A 253 -19.09 -1.96 -7.16
C GLU A 253 -18.42 -3.34 -7.09
N LYS A 254 -18.52 -4.13 -8.17
CA LYS A 254 -17.76 -5.39 -8.35
C LYS A 254 -16.28 -5.18 -8.70
N SER A 255 -15.91 -4.08 -9.35
CA SER A 255 -14.51 -3.74 -9.66
C SER A 255 -13.85 -2.83 -8.59
N PHE A 256 -14.65 -2.31 -7.66
CA PHE A 256 -14.26 -1.39 -6.58
C PHE A 256 -13.74 -2.07 -5.30
N SER A 257 -13.35 -3.34 -5.38
CA SER A 257 -12.87 -4.12 -4.24
C SER A 257 -11.42 -3.81 -3.81
N PHE A 258 -10.87 -2.62 -4.08
CA PHE A 258 -9.41 -2.41 -4.09
C PHE A 258 -8.93 -1.11 -3.40
N PHE A 259 -9.59 -0.61 -2.36
CA PHE A 259 -9.36 0.78 -1.91
C PHE A 259 -8.82 0.98 -0.49
N GLY A 260 -7.88 1.93 -0.36
CA GLY A 260 -7.39 2.48 0.91
C GLY A 260 -6.45 1.62 1.74
N SER A 261 -6.50 0.30 1.59
CA SER A 261 -5.63 -0.66 2.27
C SER A 261 -4.87 -1.52 1.23
N TYR A 262 -4.26 -2.65 1.59
CA TYR A 262 -3.62 -3.51 0.59
C TYR A 262 -4.60 -3.80 -0.57
N SER A 263 -4.21 -3.38 -1.76
CA SER A 263 -4.99 -3.65 -2.96
C SER A 263 -4.05 -4.07 -4.07
N PHE A 264 -4.47 -5.12 -4.78
CA PHE A 264 -3.76 -5.61 -5.92
C PHE A 264 -3.64 -4.48 -6.95
N ARG A 265 -2.40 -4.11 -7.27
CA ARG A 265 -2.09 -2.99 -8.18
C ARG A 265 -1.60 -3.55 -9.51
N HIS A 266 -2.43 -3.45 -10.55
CA HIS A 266 -2.02 -3.82 -11.91
C HIS A 266 -0.93 -2.87 -12.44
N ASN A 267 -1.14 -1.56 -12.36
CA ASN A 267 -0.18 -0.58 -12.89
C ASN A 267 0.82 -0.12 -11.82
N THR A 268 2.02 -0.69 -11.82
CA THR A 268 3.10 -0.34 -10.86
C THR A 268 4.05 0.75 -11.38
N SER A 269 3.68 1.47 -12.44
CA SER A 269 4.49 2.56 -12.98
C SER A 269 4.69 3.69 -11.96
N LEU A 270 5.95 4.03 -11.67
CA LEU A 270 6.30 5.21 -10.87
C LEU A 270 6.71 6.41 -11.74
N LYS A 271 6.45 6.36 -13.06
CA LYS A 271 6.82 7.43 -13.98
C LYS A 271 5.86 8.60 -13.80
N PHE A 272 6.25 9.59 -13.00
CA PHE A 272 5.58 10.88 -13.01
C PHE A 272 5.91 11.61 -14.31
N PRO A 273 4.97 12.33 -14.93
CA PRO A 273 5.29 13.21 -16.03
C PRO A 273 6.40 14.16 -15.57
N SER A 274 7.48 14.22 -16.37
CA SER A 274 8.65 15.01 -16.01
C SER A 274 8.19 16.44 -15.77
N PRO A 275 8.45 17.03 -14.60
CA PRO A 275 8.30 18.45 -14.46
C PRO A 275 9.29 19.16 -15.39
N SER A 276 9.06 20.46 -15.63
CA SER A 276 9.90 21.30 -16.50
C SER A 276 11.40 21.08 -16.30
N ALA A 277 12.22 21.32 -17.32
CA ALA A 277 13.66 21.00 -17.35
C ALA A 277 14.51 21.59 -16.18
N LEU A 278 13.97 22.55 -15.42
CA LEU A 278 14.58 23.10 -14.20
C LEU A 278 14.34 22.24 -12.94
N GLU A 279 13.25 21.49 -12.90
CA GLU A 279 12.86 20.67 -11.75
C GLU A 279 13.47 19.26 -11.80
N THR A 280 13.86 18.80 -13.00
CA THR A 280 14.52 17.50 -13.22
C THR A 280 15.85 17.38 -12.49
N LYS A 281 16.64 18.46 -12.34
CA LYS A 281 17.99 18.38 -11.77
C LYS A 281 18.02 18.13 -10.26
N ARG A 282 16.99 18.55 -9.51
CA ARG A 282 16.94 18.42 -8.04
C ARG A 282 16.12 17.22 -7.56
N THR A 283 15.18 16.73 -8.36
CA THR A 283 14.28 15.61 -8.00
C THR A 283 14.83 14.24 -8.40
N HIS A 284 15.78 14.16 -9.34
CA HIS A 284 16.23 12.88 -9.90
C HIS A 284 17.12 12.03 -8.97
N SER A 285 17.78 12.61 -7.96
CA SER A 285 18.74 11.86 -7.14
C SER A 285 18.11 10.96 -6.07
N TRP A 286 16.82 11.08 -5.79
CA TRP A 286 16.14 10.35 -4.70
C TRP A 286 14.99 9.45 -5.16
N ASN A 287 14.79 9.29 -6.47
CA ASN A 287 13.73 8.44 -7.00
C ASN A 287 14.21 6.99 -7.05
N ARG A 288 13.65 6.15 -6.17
CA ARG A 288 13.98 4.71 -6.15
C ARG A 288 13.38 4.05 -7.39
N PRO A 289 14.16 3.35 -8.23
CA PRO A 289 13.61 2.74 -9.43
C PRO A 289 12.69 1.57 -9.07
N ASN A 290 11.70 1.28 -9.92
CA ASN A 290 10.71 0.21 -9.69
C ASN A 290 11.36 -1.15 -9.37
N TRP A 291 12.45 -1.48 -10.04
CA TRP A 291 13.16 -2.74 -9.83
C TRP A 291 13.78 -2.83 -8.43
N PHE A 292 14.19 -1.71 -7.83
CA PHE A 292 14.73 -1.69 -6.48
C PHE A 292 13.67 -2.03 -5.44
N LEU A 293 12.45 -1.49 -5.58
CA LEU A 293 11.33 -1.86 -4.71
C LEU A 293 10.95 -3.34 -4.84
N LEU A 294 11.04 -3.90 -6.06
CA LEU A 294 10.82 -5.32 -6.30
C LEU A 294 11.89 -6.16 -5.59
N LEU A 295 13.17 -5.82 -5.70
CA LEU A 295 14.22 -6.51 -4.95
C LEU A 295 14.01 -6.42 -3.44
N LEU A 296 13.64 -5.23 -2.94
CA LEU A 296 13.34 -5.02 -1.52
C LEU A 296 12.18 -5.90 -1.04
N SER A 297 11.18 -6.17 -1.90
CA SER A 297 10.07 -7.08 -1.58
C SER A 297 10.46 -8.56 -1.50
N CYS A 298 11.53 -8.97 -2.19
CA CYS A 298 12.04 -10.34 -2.14
C CYS A 298 12.78 -10.63 -0.82
N ILE A 299 13.40 -9.62 -0.20
CA ILE A 299 14.26 -9.80 0.98
C ILE A 299 13.55 -10.52 2.14
N PRO A 300 12.34 -10.10 2.60
CA PRO A 300 11.63 -10.80 3.67
C PRO A 300 11.35 -12.27 3.38
N VAL A 301 10.98 -12.58 2.13
CA VAL A 301 10.63 -13.94 1.70
C VAL A 301 11.88 -14.84 1.65
N ILE A 302 13.00 -14.32 1.13
CA ILE A 302 14.27 -15.03 1.11
C ILE A 302 14.77 -15.29 2.53
N ILE A 303 14.75 -14.29 3.41
CA ILE A 303 15.19 -14.45 4.82
C ILE A 303 14.31 -15.46 5.55
N ALA A 304 12.99 -15.37 5.42
CA ALA A 304 12.05 -16.32 6.04
C ALA A 304 12.25 -17.75 5.52
N THR A 305 12.45 -17.91 4.21
CA THR A 305 12.72 -19.23 3.61
C THR A 305 14.07 -19.78 4.06
N PHE A 306 15.12 -18.96 4.02
CA PHE A 306 16.46 -19.38 4.42
C PHE A 306 16.50 -19.84 5.88
N THR A 307 15.90 -19.07 6.79
CA THR A 307 15.80 -19.43 8.21
C THR A 307 14.99 -20.71 8.44
N ALA A 308 13.86 -20.89 7.75
CA ALA A 308 13.05 -22.11 7.81
C ALA A 308 13.81 -23.35 7.29
N VAL A 309 14.49 -23.22 6.15
CA VAL A 309 15.28 -24.30 5.53
C VAL A 309 16.47 -24.66 6.40
N LEU A 310 17.19 -23.67 6.90
CA LEU A 310 18.34 -23.87 7.80
C LEU A 310 17.91 -24.62 9.07
N LEU A 311 16.80 -24.20 9.70
CA LEU A 311 16.27 -24.91 10.87
C LEU A 311 15.89 -26.35 10.51
N SER A 312 15.25 -26.57 9.37
CA SER A 312 14.88 -27.92 8.93
C SER A 312 16.08 -28.80 8.58
N TRP A 313 17.17 -28.21 8.10
CA TRP A 313 18.42 -28.90 7.77
C TRP A 313 19.17 -29.35 9.03
N MET A 314 19.21 -28.50 10.06
CA MET A 314 19.96 -28.73 11.30
C MET A 314 19.32 -29.78 12.22
N HIS A 315 18.05 -30.09 12.02
CA HIS A 315 17.32 -31.04 12.86
C HIS A 315 17.11 -32.38 12.15
N PRO A 316 17.26 -33.52 12.85
CA PRO A 316 17.20 -34.83 12.20
C PRO A 316 15.87 -35.10 11.45
N PRO A 317 15.93 -35.78 10.29
CA PRO A 317 17.14 -36.26 9.60
C PRO A 317 17.95 -35.09 9.04
N ASN A 318 19.26 -35.08 9.32
CA ASN A 318 20.16 -34.00 8.91
C ASN A 318 20.23 -33.93 7.37
N GLY A 319 20.23 -32.72 6.80
CA GLY A 319 20.38 -32.49 5.36
C GLY A 319 19.11 -32.06 4.62
N LEU A 320 19.13 -32.20 3.29
CA LEU A 320 17.96 -31.94 2.44
C LEU A 320 16.94 -33.08 2.56
N GLY A 321 16.06 -32.97 3.55
CA GLY A 321 14.88 -33.82 3.65
C GLY A 321 13.71 -33.34 2.79
N CYS A 322 12.64 -34.14 2.76
CA CYS A 322 11.38 -33.77 2.11
C CYS A 322 10.82 -32.42 2.58
N ARG A 323 11.09 -32.03 3.83
CA ARG A 323 10.56 -30.82 4.47
C ARG A 323 11.23 -29.54 3.97
N SER A 324 12.56 -29.52 3.91
CA SER A 324 13.30 -28.40 3.34
C SER A 324 13.02 -28.29 1.84
N MET A 325 12.87 -29.41 1.13
CA MET A 325 12.38 -29.41 -0.26
C MET A 325 11.00 -28.74 -0.38
N THR A 326 10.05 -29.04 0.52
CA THR A 326 8.73 -28.36 0.52
C THR A 326 8.85 -26.86 0.75
N GLN A 327 9.69 -26.41 1.68
CA GLN A 327 9.91 -24.98 1.95
C GLN A 327 10.55 -24.26 0.76
N ILE A 328 11.54 -24.90 0.12
CA ILE A 328 12.17 -24.41 -1.11
C ILE A 328 11.11 -24.33 -2.23
N LEU A 329 10.26 -25.35 -2.36
CA LEU A 329 9.20 -25.37 -3.36
C LEU A 329 8.19 -24.23 -3.14
N PHE A 330 7.77 -23.96 -1.90
CA PHE A 330 6.93 -22.80 -1.59
C PHE A 330 7.58 -21.49 -2.03
N CYS A 331 8.86 -21.31 -1.72
CA CYS A 331 9.61 -20.13 -2.15
C CYS A 331 9.65 -20.01 -3.69
N ILE A 332 9.99 -21.10 -4.40
CA ILE A 332 9.97 -21.13 -5.87
C ILE A 332 8.58 -20.77 -6.41
N THR A 333 7.51 -21.34 -5.84
CA THR A 333 6.12 -21.03 -6.23
C THR A 333 5.80 -19.56 -6.01
N TRP A 334 6.23 -18.95 -4.91
CA TRP A 334 6.05 -17.51 -4.67
C TRP A 334 6.79 -16.64 -5.68
N PHE A 335 8.03 -17.01 -6.05
CA PHE A 335 8.77 -16.31 -7.11
C PHE A 335 8.11 -16.46 -8.48
N LEU A 336 7.62 -17.65 -8.82
CA LEU A 336 6.88 -17.91 -10.05
C LEU A 336 5.55 -17.14 -10.08
N SER A 337 4.84 -17.07 -8.95
CA SER A 337 3.62 -16.26 -8.83
C SER A 337 3.91 -14.79 -9.09
N ALA A 338 4.92 -14.23 -8.42
CA ALA A 338 5.30 -12.83 -8.61
C ALA A 338 5.73 -12.53 -10.07
N LEU A 339 6.44 -13.48 -10.69
CA LEU A 339 6.81 -13.39 -12.10
C LEU A 339 5.57 -13.43 -13.00
N PHE A 340 4.66 -14.37 -12.77
CA PHE A 340 3.41 -14.50 -13.52
C PHE A 340 2.57 -13.23 -13.39
N THR A 341 2.34 -12.75 -12.17
CA THR A 341 1.64 -11.49 -11.88
C THR A 341 2.25 -10.31 -12.64
N LYS A 342 3.58 -10.24 -12.72
CA LYS A 342 4.29 -9.18 -13.47
C LYS A 342 4.13 -9.31 -14.99
N LEU A 343 4.05 -10.54 -15.51
CA LEU A 343 3.89 -10.81 -16.93
C LEU A 343 2.44 -10.60 -17.40
N THR A 344 1.46 -10.99 -16.59
CA THR A 344 0.03 -10.87 -16.90
C THR A 344 -0.58 -9.53 -16.49
N GLY A 345 0.07 -8.79 -15.60
CA GLY A 345 -0.36 -7.46 -15.16
C GLY A 345 -0.09 -6.33 -16.17
N ARG A 346 0.24 -6.66 -17.42
CA ARG A 346 0.44 -5.69 -18.51
C ARG A 346 -0.82 -5.44 -19.31
#